data_AF-A0A821YDK7-F1
#
_entry.id   AF-A0A821YDK7-F1
#
_cell.length_a   1.000
_cell.length_b   1.000
_cell.length_c   1.000
_cell.angle_alpha   90.00
_cell.angle_beta   90.00
_cell.angle_gamma   90.00
#
_symmetry.space_group_name_H-M   'P 1'
#
loop_
_entity.id
_entity.type
_entity.pdbx_description
1 polymer ?
#
loop_
_entity_poly.entity_id
_entity_poly.type
_entity_poly.pdbx_seq_one_letter_code
_entity_poly.pdbx_strand_id
1 'polypeptide(L)'
;MATKTESGRKLALVIGIGKYEHCEELQNPENDANDMSSILESIDFIVTKKLHLKRAEMQHVLIDFEHSIEPGDMVLFYFAGHGVQWEVCIKDQNYLIFTDTPNLDGAALNKSAINAQNILDTLSDRNPYVTIFLLDCCRKYHLRNPQVNARDPGASEPKSIGLKAMHKAGTLIAFACAPGTIAIEGKGERNGLFTKHLLKNIKTANEDIQMILRDVTNGVIQESESKQIPFVTAALLKRDIYLYSQQTKRPHKPERSHEGYTVKVCDFGLAQTRNETTRQTKLAHTLACTLQWTAPEILRLKTYTNKSDVYSLGIVYWELAANEIPYDGYPNDVVSDYVRRGDR
;
A
#
# COMPACT_ATOMS: atom_id res chain seq x y z
N MET A 1 -21.73 -26.92 15.44
CA MET A 1 -21.42 -25.61 16.06
C MET A 1 -20.50 -24.86 15.11
N ALA A 2 -21.01 -23.80 14.46
CA ALA A 2 -20.21 -23.00 13.53
C ALA A 2 -19.23 -22.13 14.33
N THR A 3 -17.93 -22.28 14.08
CA THR A 3 -16.88 -21.43 14.65
C THR A 3 -17.01 -20.04 14.06
N LYS A 4 -17.54 -19.13 14.87
CA LYS A 4 -17.49 -17.68 14.67
C LYS A 4 -16.00 -17.31 14.56
N THR A 5 -15.49 -17.00 13.37
CA THR A 5 -14.22 -16.27 13.26
C THR A 5 -14.46 -14.89 13.83
N GLU A 6 -14.23 -14.72 15.13
CA GLU A 6 -14.25 -13.40 15.76
C GLU A 6 -13.04 -12.63 15.21
N SER A 7 -13.31 -11.75 14.24
CA SER A 7 -12.39 -10.65 13.90
C SER A 7 -12.16 -9.86 15.18
N GLY A 8 -10.90 -9.58 15.52
CA GLY A 8 -10.57 -8.63 16.58
C GLY A 8 -11.09 -7.23 16.26
N ARG A 9 -10.87 -6.30 17.19
CA ARG A 9 -11.31 -4.90 17.06
C ARG A 9 -10.61 -4.24 15.88
N LYS A 10 -11.20 -3.19 15.34
CA LYS A 10 -10.56 -2.34 14.33
C LYS A 10 -10.00 -1.11 15.02
N LEU A 11 -8.69 -0.96 15.05
CA LEU A 11 -8.00 0.16 15.68
C LEU A 11 -7.34 1.02 14.61
N ALA A 12 -7.44 2.34 14.72
CA ALA A 12 -6.73 3.25 13.83
C ALA A 12 -5.94 4.32 14.58
N LEU A 13 -4.70 4.56 14.18
CA LEU A 13 -3.91 5.73 14.56
C LEU A 13 -3.83 6.66 13.35
N VAL A 14 -4.44 7.84 13.45
CA VAL A 14 -4.57 8.80 12.36
C VAL A 14 -3.83 10.09 12.73
N ILE A 15 -2.82 10.43 11.96
CA ILE A 15 -1.94 11.57 12.23
C ILE A 15 -1.97 12.55 11.06
N GLY A 16 -2.21 13.83 11.35
CA GLY A 16 -2.13 14.92 10.37
C GLY A 16 -1.19 16.02 10.83
N ILE A 17 -0.16 16.35 10.05
CA ILE A 17 0.80 17.41 10.37
C ILE A 17 0.87 18.40 9.20
N GLY A 18 0.28 19.56 9.43
CA GLY A 18 0.30 20.69 8.48
C GLY A 18 1.21 21.84 8.92
N LYS A 19 1.46 21.97 10.23
CA LYS A 19 2.26 23.05 10.82
C LYS A 19 3.62 22.55 11.26
N TYR A 20 4.66 23.25 10.83
CA TYR A 20 6.05 22.86 11.06
C TYR A 20 6.88 24.06 11.54
N GLU A 21 7.77 23.84 12.51
CA GLU A 21 8.64 24.87 13.06
C GLU A 21 9.85 25.15 12.15
N HIS A 22 10.23 24.19 11.30
CA HIS A 22 11.51 24.20 10.57
C HIS A 22 11.40 23.91 9.07
N CYS A 23 10.18 23.79 8.51
CA CYS A 23 9.97 23.57 7.09
C CYS A 23 8.64 24.17 6.61
N GLU A 24 8.35 24.05 5.32
CA GLU A 24 7.14 24.61 4.71
C GLU A 24 5.87 23.96 5.28
N GLU A 25 4.87 24.78 5.59
CA GLU A 25 3.56 24.30 6.03
C GLU A 25 2.78 23.65 4.87
N LEU A 26 1.87 22.73 5.22
CA LEU A 26 0.97 22.05 4.29
C LEU A 26 -0.49 22.35 4.67
N GLN A 27 -1.33 22.60 3.67
CA GLN A 27 -2.71 23.03 3.90
C GLN A 27 -3.68 21.85 4.17
N ASN A 28 -3.48 20.71 3.50
CA ASN A 28 -4.42 19.59 3.52
C ASN A 28 -4.33 18.63 4.72
N PRO A 29 -3.15 18.34 5.34
CA PRO A 29 -3.02 17.24 6.30
C PRO A 29 -3.98 17.23 7.50
N GLU A 30 -4.37 18.41 7.97
CA GLU A 30 -5.34 18.52 9.06
C GLU A 30 -6.75 18.09 8.61
N ASN A 31 -7.19 18.55 7.44
CA ASN A 31 -8.46 18.12 6.85
C ASN A 31 -8.44 16.63 6.52
N ASP A 32 -7.32 16.17 5.96
CA ASP A 32 -7.11 14.77 5.60
C ASP A 32 -7.26 13.83 6.81
N ALA A 33 -6.58 14.15 7.92
CA ALA A 33 -6.70 13.38 9.16
C ALA A 33 -8.11 13.48 9.79
N ASN A 34 -8.76 14.65 9.71
CA ASN A 34 -10.13 14.82 10.21
C ASN A 34 -11.13 13.94 9.43
N ASP A 35 -11.12 14.04 8.11
CA ASP A 35 -12.08 13.34 7.26
C ASP A 35 -11.80 11.83 7.24
N MET A 36 -10.51 11.42 7.29
CA MET A 36 -10.12 10.02 7.43
C MET A 36 -10.59 9.42 8.76
N SER A 37 -10.49 10.17 9.86
CA SER A 37 -10.99 9.70 11.16
C SER A 37 -12.50 9.50 11.11
N SER A 38 -13.25 10.48 10.59
CA SER A 38 -14.72 10.39 10.52
C SER A 38 -15.21 9.21 9.67
N ILE A 39 -14.55 8.91 8.55
CA ILE A 39 -14.95 7.76 7.73
C ILE A 39 -14.60 6.43 8.41
N LEU A 40 -13.44 6.32 9.05
CA LEU A 40 -13.03 5.12 9.76
C LEU A 40 -13.93 4.83 10.96
N GLU A 41 -14.29 5.86 11.74
CA GLU A 41 -15.27 5.76 12.83
C GLU A 41 -16.62 5.28 12.32
N SER A 42 -17.06 5.74 11.13
CA SER A 42 -18.33 5.31 10.53
C SER A 42 -18.37 3.84 10.10
N ILE A 43 -17.20 3.17 10.03
CA ILE A 43 -17.06 1.76 9.68
C ILE A 43 -16.45 0.93 10.83
N ASP A 44 -16.73 1.36 12.06
CA ASP A 44 -16.45 0.68 13.33
C ASP A 44 -14.97 0.64 13.75
N PHE A 45 -14.12 1.53 13.24
CA PHE A 45 -12.79 1.71 13.81
C PHE A 45 -12.85 2.53 15.11
N ILE A 46 -12.07 2.11 16.09
CA ILE A 46 -11.70 2.89 17.26
C ILE A 46 -10.50 3.76 16.85
N VAL A 47 -10.75 5.06 16.63
CA VAL A 47 -9.76 5.98 16.08
C VAL A 47 -9.07 6.79 17.17
N THR A 48 -7.74 6.74 17.20
CA THR A 48 -6.88 7.68 17.91
C THR A 48 -6.37 8.72 16.90
N LYS A 49 -7.03 9.88 16.82
CA LYS A 49 -6.61 10.99 15.96
C LYS A 49 -5.66 11.93 16.71
N LYS A 50 -4.56 12.32 16.07
CA LYS A 50 -3.62 13.33 16.57
C LYS A 50 -3.24 14.32 15.46
N LEU A 51 -3.06 15.58 15.83
CA LEU A 51 -2.70 16.66 14.90
C LEU A 51 -1.46 17.39 15.41
N HIS A 52 -0.59 17.79 14.47
CA HIS A 52 0.60 18.64 14.73
C HIS A 52 1.46 18.15 15.91
N LEU A 53 1.65 16.82 15.99
CA LEU A 53 2.43 16.20 17.04
C LEU A 53 3.89 16.64 16.96
N LYS A 54 4.49 16.85 18.12
CA LYS A 54 5.94 16.84 18.31
C LYS A 54 6.46 15.41 18.44
N ARG A 55 7.75 15.22 18.23
CA ARG A 55 8.38 13.89 18.21
C ARG A 55 8.26 13.13 19.54
N ALA A 56 8.46 13.82 20.66
CA ALA A 56 8.31 13.20 21.98
C ALA A 56 6.86 12.76 22.25
N GLU A 57 5.89 13.59 21.84
CA GLU A 57 4.46 13.26 21.95
C GLU A 57 4.10 12.06 21.08
N MET A 58 4.64 11.99 19.85
CA MET A 58 4.45 10.84 18.98
C MET A 58 4.98 9.55 19.61
N GLN A 59 6.14 9.57 20.26
CA GLN A 59 6.68 8.39 20.93
C GLN A 59 5.73 7.88 22.02
N HIS A 60 5.20 8.77 22.86
CA HIS A 60 4.23 8.38 23.88
C HIS A 60 2.93 7.84 23.28
N VAL A 61 2.38 8.52 22.27
CA VAL A 61 1.18 8.08 21.56
C VAL A 61 1.37 6.70 20.93
N LEU A 62 2.53 6.45 20.33
CA LEU A 62 2.83 5.16 19.71
C LEU A 62 2.88 4.04 20.75
N ILE A 63 3.52 4.28 21.91
CA ILE A 63 3.58 3.31 23.01
C ILE A 63 2.17 3.02 23.55
N ASP A 64 1.37 4.05 23.80
CA ASP A 64 0.01 3.88 24.30
C ASP A 64 -0.87 3.11 23.30
N PHE A 65 -0.75 3.45 22.02
CA PHE A 65 -1.49 2.78 20.96
C PHE A 65 -1.02 1.32 20.77
N GLU A 66 0.29 1.05 20.80
CA GLU A 66 0.86 -0.30 20.76
C GLU A 66 0.29 -1.18 21.89
N HIS A 67 0.28 -0.66 23.13
CA HIS A 67 -0.26 -1.38 24.28
C HIS A 67 -1.76 -1.69 24.16
N SER A 68 -2.51 -0.89 23.37
CA SER A 68 -3.93 -1.15 23.13
C SER A 68 -4.19 -2.29 22.15
N ILE A 69 -3.17 -2.69 21.35
CA ILE A 69 -3.31 -3.74 20.33
C ILE A 69 -3.25 -5.12 20.98
N GLU A 70 -4.28 -5.91 20.68
CA GLU A 70 -4.38 -7.32 21.03
C GLU A 70 -4.19 -8.19 19.78
N PRO A 71 -3.66 -9.43 19.92
CA PRO A 71 -3.55 -10.35 18.81
C PRO A 71 -4.91 -10.58 18.13
N GLY A 72 -4.94 -10.49 16.79
CA GLY A 72 -6.16 -10.62 16.00
C GLY A 72 -6.91 -9.32 15.71
N ASP A 73 -6.52 -8.18 16.29
CA ASP A 73 -7.03 -6.86 15.90
C ASP A 73 -6.66 -6.52 14.45
N MET A 74 -7.49 -5.71 13.78
CA MET A 74 -7.13 -5.03 12.53
C MET A 74 -6.58 -3.65 12.90
N VAL A 75 -5.34 -3.37 12.50
CA VAL A 75 -4.65 -2.13 12.85
C VAL A 75 -4.44 -1.29 11.60
N LEU A 76 -4.89 -0.04 11.61
CA LEU A 76 -4.66 0.93 10.54
C LEU A 76 -3.84 2.11 11.05
N PHE A 77 -2.71 2.38 10.40
CA PHE A 77 -1.93 3.59 10.61
C PHE A 77 -2.10 4.50 9.39
N TYR A 78 -2.53 5.73 9.63
CA TYR A 78 -2.66 6.75 8.60
C TYR A 78 -1.81 7.96 8.98
N PHE A 79 -1.02 8.46 8.03
CA PHE A 79 -0.24 9.67 8.20
C PHE A 79 -0.37 10.59 7.00
N ALA A 80 -0.72 11.85 7.25
CA ALA A 80 -0.66 12.95 6.29
C ALA A 80 0.35 14.01 6.75
N GLY A 81 1.29 14.39 5.89
CA GLY A 81 2.32 15.38 6.21
C GLY A 81 3.56 15.30 5.34
N HIS A 82 4.69 15.83 5.82
CA HIS A 82 5.97 15.68 5.14
C HIS A 82 6.61 14.31 5.46
N GLY A 83 7.16 13.68 4.42
CA GLY A 83 7.96 12.47 4.55
C GLY A 83 9.25 12.61 3.75
N VAL A 84 10.36 12.10 4.30
CA VAL A 84 11.69 12.18 3.68
C VAL A 84 12.27 10.78 3.56
N GLN A 85 12.94 10.52 2.44
CA GLN A 85 13.77 9.33 2.27
C GLN A 85 15.23 9.71 2.47
N TRP A 86 15.95 8.91 3.25
CA TRP A 86 17.40 9.04 3.41
C TRP A 86 18.09 7.76 2.93
N GLU A 87 19.01 7.93 1.98
CA GLU A 87 19.84 6.87 1.41
C GLU A 87 21.14 6.78 2.20
N VAL A 88 21.27 5.74 3.04
CA VAL A 88 22.56 5.35 3.61
C VAL A 88 23.08 4.18 2.78
N CYS A 89 24.39 4.13 2.50
CA CYS A 89 25.10 3.20 1.60
C CYS A 89 24.81 1.69 1.78
N ILE A 90 23.99 1.30 2.76
CA ILE A 90 23.66 -0.08 3.09
C ILE A 90 22.13 -0.33 3.21
N LYS A 91 21.29 0.68 3.54
CA LYS A 91 19.80 0.57 3.56
C LYS A 91 19.12 1.94 3.40
N ASP A 92 18.20 2.04 2.45
CA ASP A 92 17.26 3.17 2.32
C ASP A 92 16.21 3.13 3.42
N GLN A 93 15.86 4.28 4.01
CA GLN A 93 14.88 4.38 5.09
C GLN A 93 13.90 5.53 4.87
N ASN A 94 12.66 5.32 5.34
CA ASN A 94 11.55 6.26 5.26
C ASN A 94 11.38 6.96 6.61
N TYR A 95 11.39 8.29 6.62
CA TYR A 95 11.21 9.09 7.83
C TYR A 95 9.97 9.97 7.71
N LEU A 96 9.17 10.00 8.78
CA LEU A 96 8.04 10.91 8.93
C LEU A 96 8.50 12.16 9.68
N ILE A 97 8.10 13.33 9.19
CA ILE A 97 8.48 14.61 9.75
C ILE A 97 7.38 15.11 10.69
N PHE A 98 7.77 15.47 11.91
CA PHE A 98 6.90 15.99 12.96
C PHE A 98 7.13 17.49 13.18
N THR A 99 6.21 18.16 13.88
CA THR A 99 6.15 19.62 13.99
C THR A 99 7.47 20.26 14.41
N ASP A 100 8.18 19.66 15.37
CA ASP A 100 9.43 20.16 15.93
C ASP A 100 10.70 19.52 15.32
N THR A 101 10.59 18.84 14.17
CA THR A 101 11.75 18.13 13.57
C THR A 101 12.78 19.14 13.07
N PRO A 102 13.95 19.28 13.74
CA PRO A 102 14.97 20.22 13.32
C PRO A 102 15.74 19.64 12.14
N ASN A 103 16.40 20.53 11.38
CA ASN A 103 17.43 20.20 10.40
C ASN A 103 17.08 18.97 9.56
N LEU A 104 16.31 19.21 8.50
CA LEU A 104 16.04 18.19 7.51
C LEU A 104 17.29 17.86 6.69
N ASP A 105 18.53 18.11 7.13
CA ASP A 105 19.75 17.78 6.42
C ASP A 105 20.34 16.42 6.85
N GLY A 106 20.93 15.74 5.87
CA GLY A 106 21.05 14.29 5.81
C GLY A 106 21.51 13.52 7.06
N ALA A 107 22.64 13.90 7.66
CA ALA A 107 23.27 13.09 8.69
C ALA A 107 22.58 13.15 10.06
N ALA A 108 21.78 14.19 10.32
CA ALA A 108 21.06 14.37 11.58
C ALA A 108 19.65 13.78 11.53
N LEU A 109 19.09 13.55 10.33
CA LEU A 109 17.72 13.09 10.14
C LEU A 109 17.43 11.77 10.87
N ASN A 110 18.38 10.83 10.90
CA ASN A 110 18.18 9.56 11.60
C ASN A 110 18.09 9.69 13.12
N LYS A 111 18.58 10.79 13.70
CA LYS A 111 18.48 11.13 15.12
C LYS A 111 17.31 12.06 15.40
N SER A 112 16.92 12.85 14.41
CA SER A 112 15.94 13.93 14.57
C SER A 112 14.55 13.57 14.08
N ALA A 113 14.36 12.60 13.18
CA ALA A 113 13.06 12.19 12.63
C ALA A 113 12.68 10.76 13.06
N ILE A 114 11.40 10.40 12.87
CA ILE A 114 10.88 9.09 13.26
C ILE A 114 10.82 8.17 12.03
N ASN A 115 11.45 7.01 12.12
CA ASN A 115 11.49 6.03 11.04
C ASN A 115 10.13 5.32 10.90
N ALA A 116 9.53 5.37 9.72
CA ALA A 116 8.25 4.75 9.42
C ALA A 116 8.29 3.21 9.54
N GLN A 117 9.42 2.58 9.22
CA GLN A 117 9.61 1.13 9.39
C GLN A 117 9.57 0.74 10.87
N ASN A 118 10.14 1.57 11.77
CA ASN A 118 10.07 1.29 13.21
C ASN A 118 8.63 1.34 13.73
N ILE A 119 7.81 2.29 13.23
CA ILE A 119 6.38 2.35 13.57
C ILE A 119 5.68 1.09 13.06
N LEU A 120 5.91 0.71 11.81
CA LEU A 120 5.35 -0.52 11.23
C LEU A 120 5.72 -1.75 12.07
N ASP A 121 7.00 -1.87 12.42
CA ASP A 121 7.50 -3.00 13.18
C ASP A 121 6.84 -3.08 14.55
N THR A 122 6.81 -1.96 15.28
CA THR A 122 6.16 -1.81 16.61
C THR A 122 4.71 -2.25 16.58
N LEU A 123 3.93 -1.80 15.59
CA LEU A 123 2.51 -2.13 15.50
C LEU A 123 2.28 -3.59 15.09
N SER A 124 3.10 -4.12 14.18
CA SER A 124 2.95 -5.49 13.68
C SER A 124 3.50 -6.56 14.63
N ASP A 125 4.43 -6.23 15.54
CA ASP A 125 4.96 -7.20 16.52
C ASP A 125 3.94 -7.62 17.59
N ARG A 126 2.82 -6.89 17.69
CA ARG A 126 1.65 -7.26 18.51
C ARG A 126 0.81 -8.38 17.90
N ASN A 127 1.20 -8.92 16.74
CA ASN A 127 0.53 -9.98 15.99
C ASN A 127 -0.96 -9.68 15.66
N PRO A 128 -1.27 -8.49 15.09
CA PRO A 128 -2.61 -8.20 14.60
C PRO A 128 -2.99 -9.14 13.45
N TYR A 129 -4.30 -9.27 13.19
CA TYR A 129 -4.81 -9.98 12.00
C TYR A 129 -4.25 -9.37 10.70
N VAL A 130 -4.15 -8.04 10.66
CA VAL A 130 -3.49 -7.28 9.59
C VAL A 130 -3.03 -5.92 10.12
N THR A 131 -1.90 -5.43 9.63
CA THR A 131 -1.49 -4.02 9.76
C THR A 131 -1.58 -3.31 8.41
N ILE A 132 -2.41 -2.26 8.32
CA ILE A 132 -2.61 -1.44 7.13
C ILE A 132 -1.90 -0.09 7.37
N PHE A 133 -0.98 0.28 6.50
CA PHE A 133 -0.24 1.55 6.54
C PHE A 133 -0.62 2.41 5.34
N LEU A 134 -1.17 3.59 5.56
CA LEU A 134 -1.54 4.55 4.53
C LEU A 134 -0.74 5.84 4.73
N LEU A 135 0.15 6.15 3.79
CA LEU A 135 1.09 7.27 3.90
C LEU A 135 0.83 8.32 2.81
N ASP A 136 0.13 9.40 3.18
CA ASP A 136 -0.08 10.59 2.36
C ASP A 136 1.02 11.63 2.62
N CYS A 137 2.22 11.35 2.11
CA CYS A 137 3.39 12.17 2.36
C CYS A 137 3.79 13.01 1.14
N CYS A 138 3.90 14.33 1.33
CA CYS A 138 4.59 15.25 0.43
C CYS A 138 6.11 15.11 0.60
N ARG A 139 6.86 15.13 -0.52
CA ARG A 139 8.29 14.74 -0.55
C ARG A 139 9.15 15.79 -1.27
N LYS A 140 9.39 16.94 -0.63
CA LYS A 140 10.17 18.03 -1.25
C LYS A 140 11.68 17.97 -0.94
N TYR A 141 12.12 17.20 0.06
CA TYR A 141 13.50 17.29 0.56
C TYR A 141 14.35 16.09 0.14
N HIS A 142 15.37 16.32 -0.72
CA HIS A 142 16.38 15.32 -1.08
C HIS A 142 17.60 15.50 -0.22
N LEU A 143 17.90 14.47 0.54
CA LEU A 143 19.08 14.46 1.36
C LEU A 143 20.12 13.60 0.67
N ARG A 144 21.13 14.28 0.14
CA ARG A 144 22.31 13.66 -0.46
C ARG A 144 23.23 13.23 0.66
N ASN A 145 23.64 11.95 0.70
CA ASN A 145 24.71 11.54 1.61
C ASN A 145 26.03 12.19 1.14
N PRO A 146 26.67 13.06 1.95
CA PRO A 146 27.90 13.75 1.55
C PRO A 146 29.07 12.79 1.32
N GLN A 147 29.00 11.54 1.80
CA GLN A 147 30.05 10.54 1.58
C GLN A 147 30.01 9.89 0.19
N VAL A 148 28.92 10.02 -0.58
CA VAL A 148 28.77 9.32 -1.87
C VAL A 148 29.20 10.14 -3.09
N ASN A 149 29.56 11.42 -2.97
CA ASN A 149 29.88 12.26 -4.14
C ASN A 149 30.99 13.31 -3.91
N ALA A 150 32.22 12.83 -3.70
CA ALA A 150 33.41 13.67 -3.90
C ALA A 150 34.03 13.53 -5.31
N ARG A 151 33.35 12.92 -6.30
CA ARG A 151 34.02 12.54 -7.58
C ARG A 151 33.29 12.74 -8.91
N ASP A 152 32.09 13.30 -8.98
CA ASP A 152 31.44 13.49 -10.29
C ASP A 152 31.00 14.95 -10.55
N PRO A 153 31.78 15.73 -11.34
CA PRO A 153 31.48 17.13 -11.66
C PRO A 153 30.34 17.32 -12.68
N GLY A 154 29.71 16.25 -13.16
CA GLY A 154 28.67 16.30 -14.20
C GLY A 154 27.23 16.05 -13.73
N ALA A 155 27.00 15.88 -12.42
CA ALA A 155 25.67 15.54 -11.91
C ALA A 155 24.70 16.73 -12.05
N SER A 156 23.71 16.56 -12.93
CA SER A 156 22.55 17.44 -13.12
C SER A 156 21.76 17.60 -11.82
N GLU A 157 20.92 18.64 -11.75
CA GLU A 157 20.11 19.03 -10.57
C GLU A 157 19.49 17.84 -9.82
N PRO A 158 19.42 17.91 -8.47
CA PRO A 158 18.96 16.80 -7.65
C PRO A 158 17.51 16.42 -7.95
N LYS A 159 17.31 15.24 -8.56
CA LYS A 159 16.00 14.61 -8.72
C LYS A 159 15.43 14.18 -7.37
N SER A 160 14.29 14.73 -7.00
CA SER A 160 13.02 14.00 -6.90
C SER A 160 12.83 12.70 -6.09
N ILE A 161 13.74 12.19 -5.25
CA ILE A 161 13.58 10.83 -4.66
C ILE A 161 12.50 10.75 -3.54
N GLY A 162 11.51 9.87 -3.70
CA GLY A 162 10.44 9.61 -2.71
C GLY A 162 10.46 8.22 -2.06
N LEU A 163 9.72 8.00 -0.95
CA LEU A 163 9.74 6.81 -0.05
C LEU A 163 9.86 5.44 -0.76
N LYS A 164 10.66 4.53 -0.19
CA LYS A 164 10.86 3.15 -0.69
C LYS A 164 9.82 2.17 -0.16
N ALA A 165 9.64 1.05 -0.86
CA ALA A 165 8.83 -0.08 -0.39
C ALA A 165 9.28 -0.56 1.01
N MET A 166 8.34 -0.57 1.95
CA MET A 166 8.45 -1.23 3.26
C MET A 166 7.84 -2.63 3.16
N HIS A 167 8.21 -3.58 4.02
CA HIS A 167 7.58 -4.90 4.01
C HIS A 167 7.68 -5.57 5.38
N LYS A 168 6.62 -6.28 5.76
CA LYS A 168 6.54 -7.21 6.89
C LYS A 168 5.38 -8.17 6.65
N ALA A 169 5.50 -9.43 7.05
CA ALA A 169 4.40 -10.38 6.92
C ALA A 169 3.15 -9.88 7.68
N GLY A 170 1.96 -10.06 7.10
CA GLY A 170 0.70 -9.57 7.67
C GLY A 170 0.42 -8.10 7.41
N THR A 171 1.15 -7.44 6.50
CA THR A 171 1.01 -6.00 6.27
C THR A 171 0.55 -5.65 4.86
N LEU A 172 -0.19 -4.54 4.77
CA LEU A 172 -0.50 -3.85 3.52
C LEU A 172 -0.09 -2.38 3.68
N ILE A 173 0.63 -1.85 2.72
CA ILE A 173 1.23 -0.52 2.80
C ILE A 173 0.94 0.20 1.49
N ALA A 174 0.28 1.35 1.58
CA ALA A 174 0.00 2.22 0.46
C ALA A 174 0.65 3.58 0.68
N PHE A 175 1.32 4.06 -0.35
CA PHE A 175 1.94 5.37 -0.42
C PHE A 175 1.17 6.22 -1.44
N ALA A 176 0.94 7.49 -1.14
CA ALA A 176 0.32 8.44 -2.07
C ALA A 176 1.10 8.60 -3.39
N CYS A 177 2.38 8.22 -3.40
CA CYS A 177 3.28 8.25 -4.55
C CYS A 177 4.28 7.09 -4.55
N ALA A 178 4.62 6.62 -5.75
CA ALA A 178 5.71 5.69 -5.99
C ALA A 178 7.06 6.19 -5.46
N PRO A 179 8.00 5.28 -5.16
CA PRO A 179 9.37 5.67 -4.88
C PRO A 179 9.93 6.53 -6.01
N GLY A 180 10.58 7.64 -5.68
CA GLY A 180 11.10 8.56 -6.70
C GLY A 180 10.13 9.62 -7.24
N THR A 181 8.92 9.76 -6.69
CA THR A 181 7.95 10.81 -7.09
C THR A 181 7.35 11.54 -5.88
N ILE A 182 6.74 12.70 -6.15
CA ILE A 182 6.17 13.63 -5.15
C ILE A 182 4.64 13.64 -5.24
N ALA A 183 3.95 13.60 -4.10
CA ALA A 183 2.50 13.78 -4.01
C ALA A 183 2.11 15.24 -4.29
N ILE A 184 1.01 15.43 -5.02
CA ILE A 184 0.48 16.74 -5.35
C ILE A 184 -0.30 17.26 -4.15
N GLU A 185 0.09 18.44 -3.65
CA GLU A 185 -0.72 19.19 -2.70
C GLU A 185 -1.95 19.75 -3.42
N GLY A 186 -3.15 19.50 -2.88
CA GLY A 186 -4.41 19.95 -3.43
C GLY A 186 -4.62 21.44 -3.17
N LYS A 187 -3.91 22.31 -3.89
CA LYS A 187 -4.05 23.77 -3.72
C LYS A 187 -5.48 24.21 -4.01
N GLY A 188 -6.16 24.73 -2.99
CA GLY A 188 -7.56 25.15 -3.07
C GLY A 188 -8.58 24.00 -2.91
N GLU A 189 -8.11 22.76 -2.80
CA GLU A 189 -8.94 21.60 -2.47
C GLU A 189 -8.96 21.37 -0.96
N ARG A 190 -10.01 20.70 -0.47
CA ARG A 190 -10.13 20.36 0.95
C ARG A 190 -9.04 19.37 1.39
N ASN A 191 -8.83 18.33 0.59
CA ASN A 191 -8.00 17.17 0.90
C ASN A 191 -6.88 16.97 -0.13
N GLY A 192 -5.81 16.29 0.28
CA GLY A 192 -4.78 15.78 -0.62
C GLY A 192 -5.40 14.80 -1.62
N LEU A 193 -4.84 14.72 -2.84
CA LEU A 193 -5.44 13.94 -3.92
C LEU A 193 -5.58 12.44 -3.57
N PHE A 194 -4.59 11.87 -2.91
CA PHE A 194 -4.64 10.47 -2.47
C PHE A 194 -5.74 10.26 -1.43
N THR A 195 -5.81 11.13 -0.41
CA THR A 195 -6.85 11.07 0.62
C THR A 195 -8.25 11.29 0.03
N LYS A 196 -8.44 12.24 -0.88
CA LYS A 196 -9.72 12.45 -1.60
C LYS A 196 -10.24 11.15 -2.22
N HIS A 197 -9.38 10.40 -2.92
CA HIS A 197 -9.77 9.13 -3.53
C HIS A 197 -9.92 8.00 -2.52
N LEU A 198 -9.14 7.96 -1.43
CA LEU A 198 -9.37 7.01 -0.33
C LEU A 198 -10.76 7.19 0.29
N LEU A 199 -11.11 8.42 0.66
CA LEU A 199 -12.39 8.75 1.29
C LEU A 199 -13.57 8.35 0.39
N LYS A 200 -13.46 8.60 -0.92
CA LYS A 200 -14.46 8.22 -1.90
C LYS A 200 -14.68 6.70 -1.93
N ASN A 201 -13.60 5.92 -2.04
CA ASN A 201 -13.71 4.48 -2.26
C ASN A 201 -13.99 3.70 -0.97
N ILE A 202 -13.47 4.12 0.19
CA ILE A 202 -13.81 3.50 1.48
C ILE A 202 -15.31 3.60 1.78
N LYS A 203 -15.95 4.72 1.40
CA LYS A 203 -17.37 4.97 1.66
C LYS A 203 -18.31 4.04 0.87
N THR A 204 -17.87 3.60 -0.30
CA THR A 204 -18.70 2.87 -1.27
C THR A 204 -18.36 1.39 -1.38
N ALA A 205 -17.25 0.96 -0.77
CA ALA A 205 -16.69 -0.37 -0.95
C ALA A 205 -17.29 -1.42 0.00
N ASN A 206 -17.78 -2.51 -0.58
CA ASN A 206 -17.96 -3.81 0.08
C ASN A 206 -17.03 -4.84 -0.60
N GLU A 207 -15.77 -4.48 -0.71
CA GLU A 207 -14.74 -5.22 -1.45
C GLU A 207 -13.44 -5.32 -0.66
N ASP A 208 -12.54 -6.18 -1.13
CA ASP A 208 -11.19 -6.33 -0.59
C ASP A 208 -10.41 -5.01 -0.68
N ILE A 209 -9.64 -4.69 0.35
CA ILE A 209 -8.86 -3.45 0.43
C ILE A 209 -7.88 -3.27 -0.73
N GLN A 210 -7.36 -4.34 -1.34
CA GLN A 210 -6.49 -4.20 -2.51
C GLN A 210 -7.27 -3.71 -3.73
N MET A 211 -8.56 -4.06 -3.84
CA MET A 211 -9.46 -3.53 -4.86
C MET A 211 -9.76 -2.06 -4.62
N ILE A 212 -10.07 -1.68 -3.37
CA ILE A 212 -10.24 -0.28 -2.96
C ILE A 212 -9.01 0.54 -3.36
N LEU A 213 -7.80 0.05 -3.04
CA LEU A 213 -6.55 0.75 -3.33
C LEU A 213 -6.22 0.77 -4.82
N ARG A 214 -6.68 -0.21 -5.61
CA ARG A 214 -6.58 -0.18 -7.06
C ARG A 214 -7.45 0.94 -7.64
N ASP A 215 -8.68 1.08 -7.15
CA ASP A 215 -9.59 2.13 -7.60
C ASP A 215 -9.13 3.51 -7.16
N VAL A 216 -8.53 3.63 -5.96
CA VAL A 216 -7.80 4.83 -5.52
C VAL A 216 -6.67 5.15 -6.48
N THR A 217 -5.85 4.16 -6.84
CA THR A 217 -4.73 4.35 -7.78
C THR A 217 -5.23 4.85 -9.14
N ASN A 218 -6.28 4.24 -9.69
CA ASN A 218 -6.89 4.65 -10.95
C ASN A 218 -7.42 6.08 -10.90
N GLY A 219 -8.16 6.43 -9.83
CA GLY A 219 -8.71 7.77 -9.65
C GLY A 219 -7.62 8.84 -9.54
N VAL A 220 -6.56 8.58 -8.77
CA VAL A 220 -5.42 9.49 -8.62
C VAL A 220 -4.67 9.67 -9.93
N ILE A 221 -4.40 8.60 -10.68
CA ILE A 221 -3.73 8.68 -11.99
C ILE A 221 -4.58 9.50 -12.97
N GLN A 222 -5.90 9.26 -13.00
CA GLN A 222 -6.80 9.95 -13.91
C GLN A 222 -6.85 11.46 -13.61
N GLU A 223 -7.05 11.83 -12.34
CA GLU A 223 -7.19 13.24 -11.95
C GLU A 223 -5.87 14.01 -11.99
N SER A 224 -4.74 13.34 -11.72
CA SER A 224 -3.41 13.97 -11.81
C SER A 224 -2.81 13.99 -13.21
N GLU A 225 -3.49 13.42 -14.22
CA GLU A 225 -2.93 13.20 -15.56
C GLU A 225 -1.61 12.40 -15.49
N SER A 226 -1.58 11.34 -14.67
CA SER A 226 -0.41 10.48 -14.40
C SER A 226 0.78 11.17 -13.71
N LYS A 227 0.62 12.41 -13.22
CA LYS A 227 1.68 13.11 -12.46
C LYS A 227 1.87 12.53 -11.06
N GLN A 228 0.83 11.93 -10.49
CA GLN A 228 0.84 11.24 -9.21
C GLN A 228 0.40 9.79 -9.40
N ILE A 229 1.23 8.84 -8.94
CA ILE A 229 0.97 7.40 -9.06
C ILE A 229 1.14 6.79 -7.67
N PRO A 230 0.05 6.41 -6.98
CA PRO A 230 0.14 5.68 -5.72
C PRO A 230 0.89 4.35 -5.87
N PHE A 231 1.52 3.90 -4.80
CA PHE A 231 2.26 2.65 -4.77
C PHE A 231 1.83 1.80 -3.59
N VAL A 232 1.55 0.53 -3.85
CA VAL A 232 1.02 -0.42 -2.87
C VAL A 232 1.92 -1.64 -2.81
N THR A 233 2.19 -2.10 -1.59
CA THR A 233 2.86 -3.38 -1.31
C THR A 233 2.05 -4.15 -0.29
N ALA A 234 1.93 -5.46 -0.50
CA ALA A 234 1.10 -6.33 0.32
C ALA A 234 1.84 -7.65 0.58
N ALA A 235 1.94 -8.01 1.84
CA ALA A 235 2.47 -9.28 2.31
C ALA A 235 1.45 -9.95 3.24
N LEU A 236 0.20 -10.02 2.79
CA LEU A 236 -0.94 -10.47 3.56
C LEU A 236 -0.89 -11.98 3.84
N LEU A 237 -1.21 -12.38 5.06
CA LEU A 237 -1.27 -13.79 5.49
C LEU A 237 -2.66 -14.43 5.31
N LYS A 238 -3.66 -13.62 4.96
CA LYS A 238 -5.05 -14.01 4.82
C LYS A 238 -5.58 -13.49 3.49
N ARG A 239 -6.47 -14.27 2.86
CA ARG A 239 -7.22 -13.84 1.69
C ARG A 239 -8.36 -12.93 2.13
N ASP A 240 -8.63 -11.91 1.33
CA ASP A 240 -9.73 -10.96 1.45
C ASP A 240 -9.78 -10.18 2.78
N ILE A 241 -9.39 -8.90 2.74
CA ILE A 241 -9.40 -7.98 3.88
C ILE A 241 -10.40 -6.86 3.60
N TYR A 242 -11.49 -6.87 4.35
CA TYR A 242 -12.57 -5.88 4.22
C TYR A 242 -12.48 -4.87 5.35
N LEU A 243 -12.32 -3.58 5.03
CA LEU A 243 -12.39 -2.49 6.01
C LEU A 243 -13.80 -2.37 6.61
N TYR A 244 -14.80 -2.67 5.79
CA TYR A 244 -16.20 -2.65 6.12
C TYR A 244 -16.83 -3.99 5.70
N SER A 245 -17.48 -4.66 6.64
CA SER A 245 -18.27 -5.85 6.36
C SER A 245 -19.72 -5.48 6.61
N GLN A 246 -20.46 -5.07 5.58
CA GLN A 246 -21.88 -5.38 5.66
C GLN A 246 -22.00 -6.90 5.66
N GLN A 247 -22.74 -7.44 6.64
CA GLN A 247 -23.37 -8.74 6.48
C GLN A 247 -24.38 -8.66 5.33
N THR A 248 -23.93 -8.38 4.11
CA THR A 248 -24.60 -8.96 2.96
C THR A 248 -24.40 -10.45 3.17
N LYS A 249 -25.50 -11.19 3.33
CA LYS A 249 -25.47 -12.64 3.18
C LYS A 249 -24.60 -12.87 1.95
N ARG A 250 -23.37 -13.38 2.12
CA ARG A 250 -22.61 -13.91 0.99
C ARG A 250 -23.64 -14.71 0.21
N PRO A 251 -23.91 -14.45 -1.08
CA PRO A 251 -24.81 -15.31 -1.83
C PRO A 251 -24.34 -16.71 -1.52
N HIS A 252 -25.24 -17.51 -0.93
CA HIS A 252 -24.91 -18.78 -0.29
C HIS A 252 -23.89 -19.45 -1.20
N LYS A 253 -22.64 -19.63 -0.73
CA LYS A 253 -21.70 -20.47 -1.46
C LYS A 253 -22.49 -21.77 -1.59
N PRO A 254 -22.92 -22.17 -2.79
CA PRO A 254 -23.92 -23.22 -2.88
C PRO A 254 -23.35 -24.40 -2.11
N GLU A 255 -24.15 -24.99 -1.22
CA GLU A 255 -23.78 -26.24 -0.57
C GLU A 255 -23.22 -27.17 -1.65
N ARG A 256 -22.19 -27.93 -1.30
CA ARG A 256 -21.49 -28.85 -2.20
C ARG A 256 -22.44 -29.98 -2.63
N SER A 257 -23.43 -29.67 -3.45
CA SER A 257 -24.26 -30.60 -4.18
C SER A 257 -23.95 -30.40 -5.66
N HIS A 258 -23.52 -31.49 -6.31
CA HIS A 258 -22.84 -31.47 -7.60
C HIS A 258 -23.76 -31.23 -8.82
N GLU A 259 -24.97 -30.71 -8.64
CA GLU A 259 -25.94 -30.57 -9.73
C GLU A 259 -26.23 -29.09 -10.05
N GLY A 260 -25.77 -28.64 -11.23
CA GLY A 260 -26.27 -27.41 -11.86
C GLY A 260 -25.41 -26.13 -11.73
N TYR A 261 -24.09 -26.23 -11.62
CA TYR A 261 -23.26 -25.02 -11.62
C TYR A 261 -23.09 -24.40 -13.00
N THR A 262 -23.41 -23.11 -13.11
CA THR A 262 -22.88 -22.24 -14.16
C THR A 262 -21.53 -21.69 -13.72
N VAL A 263 -20.45 -22.13 -14.36
CA VAL A 263 -19.11 -21.55 -14.16
C VAL A 263 -19.10 -20.12 -14.70
N LYS A 264 -18.68 -19.16 -13.88
CA LYS A 264 -18.52 -17.76 -14.27
C LYS A 264 -17.04 -17.41 -14.21
N VAL A 265 -16.52 -16.85 -15.30
CA VAL A 265 -15.21 -16.21 -15.31
C VAL A 265 -15.39 -14.79 -14.79
N CYS A 266 -14.62 -14.43 -13.76
CA CYS A 266 -14.58 -13.11 -13.15
C CYS A 266 -13.14 -12.59 -13.12
N ASP A 267 -12.93 -11.38 -12.60
CA ASP A 267 -11.62 -10.71 -12.49
C ASP A 267 -10.98 -10.28 -13.83
N PHE A 268 -11.70 -9.47 -14.60
CA PHE A 268 -11.19 -8.79 -15.81
C PHE A 268 -10.37 -7.53 -15.49
N GLY A 269 -9.83 -7.40 -14.28
CA GLY A 269 -9.23 -6.17 -13.78
C GLY A 269 -7.97 -5.68 -14.51
N LEU A 270 -7.35 -6.56 -15.31
CA LEU A 270 -6.22 -6.25 -16.18
C LEU A 270 -6.57 -6.36 -17.69
N ALA A 271 -7.84 -6.61 -18.02
CA ALA A 271 -8.27 -6.78 -19.40
C ALA A 271 -8.19 -5.44 -20.17
N GLN A 272 -7.67 -5.47 -21.39
CA GLN A 272 -7.56 -4.32 -22.27
C GLN A 272 -8.29 -4.56 -23.59
N THR A 273 -8.78 -3.48 -24.22
CA THR A 273 -9.38 -3.54 -25.55
C THR A 273 -8.31 -3.76 -26.62
N ARG A 274 -8.56 -4.72 -27.53
CA ARG A 274 -7.59 -5.20 -28.52
C ARG A 274 -7.01 -4.11 -29.45
N ASN A 275 -7.68 -2.96 -29.59
CA ASN A 275 -7.34 -1.95 -30.58
C ASN A 275 -6.23 -0.96 -30.17
N GLU A 276 -5.70 -1.04 -28.94
CA GLU A 276 -4.51 -0.27 -28.50
C GLU A 276 -3.17 -0.94 -28.88
N THR A 277 -3.17 -1.88 -29.84
CA THR A 277 -2.02 -2.74 -30.18
C THR A 277 -1.11 -2.21 -31.29
N THR A 278 -0.86 -0.90 -31.34
CA THR A 278 0.25 -0.39 -32.18
C THR A 278 1.30 0.30 -31.32
N ARG A 279 2.32 -0.48 -30.96
CA ARG A 279 3.64 -0.04 -30.48
C ARG A 279 3.63 0.82 -29.20
N GLN A 280 3.47 0.15 -28.06
CA GLN A 280 4.43 0.28 -26.97
C GLN A 280 4.19 -0.86 -25.98
N THR A 281 5.19 -1.73 -25.87
CA THR A 281 5.58 -2.37 -24.62
C THR A 281 5.48 -1.35 -23.50
N LYS A 282 4.33 -1.25 -22.82
CA LYS A 282 4.28 -0.66 -21.49
C LYS A 282 5.10 -1.59 -20.62
N LEU A 283 6.36 -1.22 -20.42
CA LEU A 283 7.20 -1.77 -19.38
C LEU A 283 6.36 -1.69 -18.10
N ALA A 284 5.82 -2.82 -17.66
CA ALA A 284 5.07 -2.88 -16.42
C ALA A 284 6.09 -2.65 -15.30
N HIS A 285 6.26 -1.38 -14.90
CA HIS A 285 7.05 -1.03 -13.73
C HIS A 285 6.43 -1.61 -12.44
N THR A 286 5.18 -2.08 -12.52
CA THR A 286 4.46 -2.80 -11.46
C THR A 286 4.07 -4.18 -11.99
N LEU A 287 4.63 -5.25 -11.41
CA LEU A 287 4.26 -6.62 -11.75
C LEU A 287 2.92 -6.95 -11.06
N ALA A 288 1.80 -6.61 -11.71
CA ALA A 288 0.47 -7.01 -11.25
C ALA A 288 0.19 -8.43 -11.79
N CYS A 289 0.54 -9.45 -11.03
CA CYS A 289 0.30 -10.84 -11.43
C CYS A 289 0.12 -11.77 -10.23
N THR A 290 -0.72 -12.79 -10.40
CA THR A 290 -0.83 -13.89 -9.45
C THR A 290 0.16 -14.97 -9.87
N LEU A 291 1.28 -15.10 -9.14
CA LEU A 291 2.48 -15.84 -9.57
C LEU A 291 2.18 -17.28 -10.01
N GLN A 292 1.27 -17.97 -9.31
CA GLN A 292 0.93 -19.36 -9.56
C GLN A 292 0.30 -19.57 -10.95
N TRP A 293 -0.40 -18.57 -11.51
CA TRP A 293 -1.00 -18.66 -12.86
C TRP A 293 -0.20 -17.90 -13.92
N THR A 294 0.87 -17.22 -13.51
CA THR A 294 1.63 -16.32 -14.38
C THR A 294 2.53 -17.09 -15.35
N ALA A 295 2.58 -16.63 -16.60
CA ALA A 295 3.47 -17.19 -17.62
C ALA A 295 4.95 -16.81 -17.34
N PRO A 296 5.91 -17.73 -17.60
CA PRO A 296 7.32 -17.51 -17.31
C PRO A 296 7.89 -16.25 -17.97
N GLU A 297 7.44 -15.91 -19.17
CA GLU A 297 7.85 -14.73 -19.91
C GLU A 297 7.44 -13.43 -19.23
N ILE A 298 6.33 -13.40 -18.47
CA ILE A 298 5.94 -12.22 -17.68
C ILE A 298 6.98 -11.97 -16.58
N LEU A 299 7.43 -13.03 -15.90
CA LEU A 299 8.41 -12.92 -14.82
C LEU A 299 9.82 -12.57 -15.32
N ARG A 300 10.16 -12.94 -16.56
CA ARG A 300 11.48 -12.71 -17.17
C ARG A 300 11.56 -11.38 -17.92
N LEU A 301 10.53 -11.05 -18.71
CA LEU A 301 10.54 -9.95 -19.68
C LEU A 301 9.56 -8.83 -19.34
N LYS A 302 8.75 -8.97 -18.27
CA LYS A 302 7.74 -7.99 -17.81
C LYS A 302 6.81 -7.51 -18.94
N THR A 303 6.53 -8.37 -19.90
CA THR A 303 5.75 -8.04 -21.11
C THR A 303 4.59 -9.01 -21.25
N TYR A 304 3.37 -8.48 -21.24
CA TYR A 304 2.14 -9.26 -21.45
C TYR A 304 1.86 -9.45 -22.94
N THR A 305 1.42 -10.65 -23.32
CA THR A 305 1.11 -11.03 -24.70
C THR A 305 -0.12 -11.92 -24.77
N ASN A 306 -0.69 -12.09 -25.96
CA ASN A 306 -1.74 -13.10 -26.18
C ASN A 306 -1.31 -14.51 -25.77
N LYS A 307 0.01 -14.81 -25.79
CA LYS A 307 0.54 -16.13 -25.39
C LYS A 307 0.56 -16.29 -23.87
N SER A 308 0.85 -15.23 -23.12
CA SER A 308 0.79 -15.26 -21.66
C SER A 308 -0.65 -15.40 -21.14
N ASP A 309 -1.63 -14.86 -21.87
CA ASP A 309 -3.05 -15.01 -21.52
C ASP A 309 -3.51 -16.46 -21.74
N VAL A 310 -3.15 -17.05 -22.88
CA VAL A 310 -3.43 -18.47 -23.17
C VAL A 310 -2.77 -19.38 -22.14
N TYR A 311 -1.54 -19.06 -21.73
CA TYR A 311 -0.85 -19.80 -20.67
C TYR A 311 -1.61 -19.77 -19.35
N SER A 312 -2.00 -18.57 -18.90
CA SER A 312 -2.70 -18.38 -17.63
C SER A 312 -4.05 -19.11 -17.63
N LEU A 313 -4.78 -19.06 -18.75
CA LEU A 313 -6.01 -19.84 -18.95
C LEU A 313 -5.75 -21.36 -18.87
N GLY A 314 -4.62 -21.82 -19.42
CA GLY A 314 -4.21 -23.22 -19.32
C GLY A 314 -4.02 -23.69 -17.88
N ILE A 315 -3.41 -22.87 -17.02
CA ILE A 315 -3.25 -23.18 -15.59
C ILE A 315 -4.61 -23.21 -14.88
N VAL A 316 -5.54 -22.31 -15.22
CA VAL A 316 -6.92 -22.36 -14.70
C VAL A 316 -7.62 -23.66 -15.10
N TYR A 317 -7.48 -24.10 -16.34
CA TYR A 317 -8.05 -25.40 -16.76
C TYR A 317 -7.41 -26.58 -16.05
N TRP A 318 -6.09 -26.54 -15.81
CA TRP A 318 -5.41 -27.55 -15.01
C TRP A 318 -5.94 -27.56 -13.57
N GLU A 319 -6.06 -26.41 -12.91
CA GLU A 319 -6.61 -26.28 -11.55
C GLU A 319 -8.03 -26.86 -11.47
N LEU A 320 -8.88 -26.57 -12.46
CA LEU A 320 -10.24 -27.10 -12.53
C LEU A 320 -10.26 -28.62 -12.74
N ALA A 321 -9.36 -29.15 -13.56
CA ALA A 321 -9.29 -30.58 -13.88
C ALA A 321 -8.67 -31.41 -12.74
N ALA A 322 -7.62 -30.89 -12.11
CA ALA A 322 -6.93 -31.51 -10.98
C ALA A 322 -7.68 -31.30 -9.66
N ASN A 323 -8.52 -30.25 -9.58
CA ASN A 323 -9.15 -29.78 -8.34
C ASN A 323 -8.12 -29.47 -7.25
N GLU A 324 -6.97 -28.93 -7.66
CA GLU A 324 -5.82 -28.57 -6.83
C GLU A 324 -5.36 -27.15 -7.14
N ILE A 325 -4.94 -26.41 -6.10
CA ILE A 325 -4.38 -25.06 -6.27
C ILE A 325 -2.93 -25.20 -6.77
N PRO A 326 -2.54 -24.55 -7.87
CA PRO A 326 -1.17 -24.63 -8.37
C PRO A 326 -0.16 -24.14 -7.32
N TYR A 327 0.82 -24.97 -7.00
CA TYR A 327 1.84 -24.71 -5.97
C TYR A 327 1.27 -24.39 -4.57
N ASP A 328 0.20 -25.07 -4.16
CA ASP A 328 -0.38 -24.86 -2.83
C ASP A 328 0.67 -25.01 -1.71
N GLY A 329 0.63 -24.10 -0.74
CA GLY A 329 1.56 -24.09 0.40
C GLY A 329 2.98 -23.58 0.13
N TYR A 330 3.36 -23.27 -1.12
CA TYR A 330 4.70 -22.72 -1.42
C TYR A 330 4.75 -21.18 -1.30
N PRO A 331 5.84 -20.61 -0.74
CA PRO A 331 6.01 -19.17 -0.68
C PRO A 331 6.31 -18.57 -2.07
N ASN A 332 5.96 -17.29 -2.25
CA ASN A 332 5.96 -16.62 -3.56
C ASN A 332 7.34 -16.55 -4.25
N ASP A 333 8.42 -16.46 -3.48
CA ASP A 333 9.79 -16.49 -4.00
C ASP A 333 10.13 -17.85 -4.63
N VAL A 334 9.74 -18.94 -3.97
CA VAL A 334 9.91 -20.31 -4.48
C VAL A 334 9.04 -20.55 -5.71
N VAL A 335 7.76 -20.13 -5.68
CA VAL A 335 6.87 -20.20 -6.84
C VAL A 335 7.43 -19.43 -8.02
N SER A 336 7.94 -18.21 -7.79
CA SER A 336 8.54 -17.38 -8.84
C SER A 336 9.70 -18.10 -9.53
N ASP A 337 10.53 -18.80 -8.76
CA ASP A 337 11.66 -19.57 -9.27
C ASP A 337 11.24 -20.81 -10.07
N TYR A 338 10.25 -21.58 -9.60
CA TYR A 338 9.71 -22.71 -10.36
C TYR A 338 9.09 -22.26 -11.69
N VAL A 339 8.24 -21.24 -11.63
CA VAL A 339 7.62 -20.67 -12.83
C VAL A 339 8.70 -20.16 -13.79
N ARG A 340 9.73 -19.45 -13.29
CA ARG A 340 10.85 -19.00 -14.14
C ARG A 340 11.64 -20.14 -14.77
N ARG A 341 11.70 -21.33 -14.18
CA ARG A 341 12.43 -22.49 -14.75
C ARG A 341 11.55 -23.30 -15.70
N GLY A 342 10.24 -23.08 -15.66
CA GLY A 342 9.27 -23.87 -16.40
C GLY A 342 8.89 -25.17 -15.68
N ASP A 343 9.25 -25.29 -14.40
CA ASP A 343 8.92 -26.44 -13.56
C ASP A 343 7.46 -26.29 -13.12
N ARG A 344 6.59 -27.19 -13.57
CA ARG A 344 5.13 -27.15 -13.36
C ARG A 344 4.63 -28.51 -12.90
#